data_AF-A0A520N2R0-F1
#
_entry.id   AF-A0A520N2R0-F1
#
_cell.length_a   1.000
_cell.length_b   1.000
_cell.length_c   1.000
_cell.angle_alpha   90.00
_cell.angle_beta   90.00
_cell.angle_gamma   90.00
#
_symmetry.space_group_name_H-M   'P 1'
#
loop_
_entity.id
_entity.type
_entity.pdbx_description
1 polymer ?
#
loop_
_entity_poly.entity_id
_entity_poly.type
_entity_poly.pdbx_seq_one_letter_code
_entity_poly.pdbx_strand_id
1 'polypeptide(L)'
;MRLLIVLLLSIPLYSESSKIICELDGDFSVTYKDIKKTYLAEGIELFKNLARQTQQSLFLLRRAKTNFAEEDWSKSPLYVVQYWEVDSKKEEFKSLTHTLDPSPAWINTDAAWEATSQDTGISVTHSMELDLDHPLFPEYKVQVYKITNTFNWFTGKGQISGDIWLKKKDGTRGKNPKIEIYAKGKCESQIKKF
;
A
#
# COMPACT_ATOMS: atom_id res chain seq x y z
N MET A 1 34.35 -9.02 50.73
CA MET A 1 33.52 -7.82 50.40
C MET A 1 33.63 -7.31 48.96
N ARG A 2 34.53 -7.80 48.09
CA ARG A 2 34.59 -7.35 46.68
C ARG A 2 33.66 -8.10 45.72
N LEU A 3 33.33 -9.37 45.99
CA LEU A 3 32.46 -10.18 45.11
C LEU A 3 30.97 -9.84 45.20
N LEU A 4 30.50 -9.26 46.32
CA LEU A 4 29.09 -8.93 46.49
C LEU A 4 28.64 -7.71 45.64
N ILE A 5 29.58 -6.83 45.29
CA ILE A 5 29.30 -5.61 44.52
C ILE A 5 29.13 -5.91 43.03
N VAL A 6 29.79 -6.96 42.52
CA VAL A 6 29.70 -7.36 41.10
C VAL A 6 28.34 -7.99 40.77
N LEU A 7 27.69 -8.65 41.73
CA LEU A 7 26.39 -9.29 41.53
C LEU A 7 25.20 -8.30 41.45
N LEU A 8 25.37 -7.07 41.96
CA LEU A 8 24.35 -6.02 41.92
C LEU A 8 24.34 -5.23 40.61
N LEU A 9 25.36 -5.39 39.76
CA LEU A 9 25.48 -4.71 38.46
C LEU A 9 24.97 -5.55 37.28
N SER A 10 24.55 -6.80 37.50
CA SER A 10 24.00 -7.67 36.46
C SER A 10 22.48 -7.57 36.33
N ILE A 11 21.88 -6.42 36.67
CA ILE A 11 20.46 -6.20 36.39
C ILE A 11 20.36 -6.05 34.87
N PRO A 12 19.71 -6.98 34.14
CA PRO A 12 19.44 -6.76 32.73
C PRO A 12 18.62 -5.48 32.60
N LEU A 13 19.16 -4.51 31.87
CA LEU A 13 18.40 -3.37 31.34
C LEU A 13 17.34 -3.94 30.41
N TYR A 14 16.20 -4.33 30.96
CA TYR A 14 15.02 -4.69 30.18
C TYR A 14 14.57 -3.43 29.41
N SER A 15 14.92 -3.41 28.12
CA SER A 15 14.27 -2.55 27.13
C SER A 15 12.79 -2.93 27.12
N GLU A 16 11.95 -2.01 27.55
CA GLU A 16 10.51 -2.22 27.67
C GLU A 16 9.91 -1.96 26.28
N SER A 17 9.67 -3.04 25.54
CA SER A 17 8.98 -2.97 24.25
C SER A 17 7.51 -2.65 24.49
N SER A 18 7.01 -1.53 23.96
CA SER A 18 5.57 -1.30 23.88
C SER A 18 5.04 -1.83 22.56
N LYS A 19 3.83 -2.38 22.64
CA LYS A 19 3.10 -2.90 21.49
C LYS A 19 1.88 -2.02 21.26
N ILE A 20 1.74 -1.52 20.04
CA ILE A 20 0.67 -0.60 19.64
C ILE A 20 -0.10 -1.25 18.49
N ILE A 21 -1.42 -1.18 18.56
CA ILE A 21 -2.32 -1.60 17.49
C ILE A 21 -2.99 -0.36 16.89
N CYS A 22 -2.99 -0.23 15.58
CA CYS A 22 -3.74 0.82 14.88
C CYS A 22 -4.79 0.19 13.96
N GLU A 23 -6.02 0.65 14.08
CA GLU A 23 -7.12 0.29 13.18
C GLU A 23 -7.44 1.50 12.31
N LEU A 24 -7.30 1.32 10.99
CA LEU A 24 -7.37 2.39 10.00
C LEU A 24 -8.44 2.07 8.96
N ASP A 25 -9.24 3.08 8.65
CA ASP A 25 -10.23 3.04 7.58
C ASP A 25 -9.82 4.00 6.46
N GLY A 26 -10.04 3.60 5.23
CA GLY A 26 -9.78 4.43 4.07
C GLY A 26 -10.12 3.77 2.76
N ASP A 27 -9.34 4.12 1.73
CA ASP A 27 -9.59 3.72 0.36
C ASP A 27 -8.31 3.23 -0.32
N PHE A 28 -8.50 2.28 -1.22
CA PHE A 28 -7.54 1.84 -2.20
C PHE A 28 -8.05 2.23 -3.59
N SER A 29 -7.23 2.89 -4.39
CA SER A 29 -7.58 3.35 -5.73
C SER A 29 -6.67 2.71 -6.77
N VAL A 30 -7.24 2.18 -7.85
CA VAL A 30 -6.47 1.57 -8.96
C VAL A 30 -6.95 2.08 -10.31
N THR A 31 -6.02 2.41 -11.21
CA THR A 31 -6.35 2.86 -12.58
C THR A 31 -6.72 1.72 -13.54
N TYR A 32 -6.41 0.48 -13.16
CA TYR A 32 -6.76 -0.72 -13.93
C TYR A 32 -7.91 -1.46 -13.25
N LYS A 33 -9.13 -1.22 -13.75
CA LYS A 33 -10.25 -2.13 -13.49
C LYS A 33 -9.89 -3.48 -14.10
N ASP A 34 -9.85 -4.52 -13.28
CA ASP A 34 -9.67 -5.91 -13.69
C ASP A 34 -10.91 -6.47 -14.44
N ILE A 35 -11.54 -5.64 -15.27
CA ILE A 35 -12.69 -6.03 -16.07
C ILE A 35 -12.15 -6.67 -17.33
N LYS A 36 -11.96 -7.99 -17.24
CA LYS A 36 -12.20 -8.94 -18.33
C LYS A 36 -11.74 -8.43 -19.71
N LYS A 37 -10.42 -8.34 -19.91
CA LYS A 37 -9.81 -8.04 -21.23
C LYS A 37 -10.36 -8.89 -22.37
N THR A 38 -10.87 -10.09 -22.08
CA THR A 38 -11.46 -10.99 -23.08
C THR A 38 -12.86 -10.56 -23.52
N TYR A 39 -13.76 -10.22 -22.59
CA TYR A 39 -15.17 -9.97 -22.92
C TYR A 39 -15.41 -8.62 -23.62
N LEU A 40 -14.59 -7.61 -23.33
CA LEU A 40 -14.77 -6.27 -23.89
C LEU A 40 -14.02 -6.07 -25.21
N ALA A 41 -12.90 -6.78 -25.43
CA ALA A 41 -12.23 -6.78 -26.73
C ALA A 41 -13.12 -7.40 -27.81
N GLU A 42 -13.79 -8.51 -27.50
CA GLU A 42 -14.80 -9.13 -28.38
C GLU A 42 -16.00 -8.20 -28.61
N GLY A 43 -16.48 -7.52 -27.57
CA GLY A 43 -17.57 -6.53 -27.71
C GLY A 43 -17.19 -5.37 -28.64
N ILE A 44 -15.96 -4.85 -28.55
CA ILE A 44 -15.49 -3.74 -29.40
C ILE A 44 -15.34 -4.17 -30.86
N GLU A 45 -14.92 -5.41 -31.15
CA GLU A 45 -14.91 -5.94 -32.52
C GLU A 45 -16.33 -6.14 -33.07
N LEU A 46 -17.25 -6.65 -32.24
CA LEU A 46 -18.67 -6.73 -32.57
C LEU A 46 -19.25 -5.34 -32.92
N PHE A 47 -18.96 -4.32 -32.10
CA PHE A 47 -19.38 -2.94 -32.36
C PHE A 47 -18.66 -2.30 -33.55
N LYS A 48 -17.40 -2.64 -33.86
CA LYS A 48 -16.73 -2.18 -35.09
C LYS A 48 -17.43 -2.70 -36.34
N ASN A 49 -17.83 -3.97 -36.34
CA ASN A 49 -18.53 -4.59 -37.46
C ASN A 49 -19.95 -4.03 -37.61
N LEU A 50 -20.66 -3.80 -36.50
CA LEU A 50 -21.96 -3.12 -36.49
C LEU A 50 -21.86 -1.64 -36.88
N ALA A 51 -20.81 -0.94 -36.42
CA ALA A 51 -20.72 0.51 -36.60
C ALA A 51 -20.22 0.96 -37.96
N ARG A 52 -19.74 0.02 -38.78
CA ARG A 52 -19.47 0.27 -40.19
C ARG A 52 -20.77 0.59 -40.97
N GLN A 53 -21.96 0.34 -40.38
CA GLN A 53 -23.26 0.54 -41.02
C GLN A 53 -23.99 1.86 -40.69
N THR A 54 -23.69 2.62 -39.63
CA THR A 54 -24.46 3.86 -39.32
C THR A 54 -23.66 4.98 -38.64
N GLN A 55 -23.96 6.25 -38.89
CA GLN A 55 -23.29 7.38 -38.22
C GLN A 55 -23.53 7.42 -36.69
N GLN A 56 -24.67 6.91 -36.23
CA GLN A 56 -25.03 6.87 -34.79
C GLN A 56 -24.17 5.88 -34.00
N SER A 57 -23.84 4.73 -34.58
CA SER A 57 -22.96 3.74 -33.96
C SER A 57 -21.50 4.20 -33.92
N LEU A 58 -21.07 5.02 -34.89
CA LEU A 58 -19.77 5.70 -34.85
C LEU A 58 -19.67 6.70 -33.69
N PHE A 59 -20.75 7.45 -33.41
CA PHE A 59 -20.83 8.35 -32.25
C PHE A 59 -20.78 7.57 -30.93
N LEU A 60 -21.53 6.48 -30.81
CA LEU A 60 -21.50 5.61 -29.63
C LEU A 60 -20.12 4.97 -29.43
N LEU A 61 -19.45 4.53 -30.51
CA LEU A 61 -18.07 4.04 -30.45
C LEU A 61 -17.08 5.12 -30.02
N ARG A 62 -17.21 6.35 -30.53
CA ARG A 62 -16.35 7.47 -30.11
C ARG A 62 -16.58 7.82 -28.64
N ARG A 63 -17.84 7.87 -28.18
CA ARG A 63 -18.21 8.12 -26.79
C ARG A 63 -17.73 7.02 -25.85
N ALA A 64 -17.84 5.76 -26.27
CA ALA A 64 -17.25 4.64 -25.54
C ALA A 64 -15.73 4.81 -25.44
N LYS A 65 -15.04 5.07 -26.56
CA LYS A 65 -13.59 5.29 -26.57
C LYS A 65 -13.14 6.47 -25.71
N THR A 66 -13.86 7.59 -25.67
CA THR A 66 -13.52 8.74 -24.83
C THR A 66 -13.73 8.43 -23.35
N ASN A 67 -14.83 7.76 -22.99
CA ASN A 67 -15.06 7.32 -21.61
C ASN A 67 -14.00 6.30 -21.13
N PHE A 68 -13.44 5.48 -22.04
CA PHE A 68 -12.35 4.55 -21.70
C PHE A 68 -10.95 5.19 -21.70
N ALA A 69 -10.79 6.39 -22.26
CA ALA A 69 -9.50 7.06 -22.40
C ALA A 69 -9.11 7.85 -21.14
N GLU A 70 -10.07 8.30 -20.32
CA GLU A 70 -9.78 8.90 -19.01
C GLU A 70 -9.30 7.81 -18.03
N GLU A 71 -8.29 8.13 -17.21
CA GLU A 71 -7.80 7.26 -16.15
C GLU A 71 -8.88 7.16 -15.06
N ASP A 72 -9.93 6.37 -15.31
CA ASP A 72 -10.98 6.10 -14.34
C ASP A 72 -10.41 5.34 -13.14
N TRP A 73 -10.05 6.08 -12.10
CA TRP A 73 -9.67 5.53 -10.82
C TRP A 73 -10.85 4.76 -10.24
N SER A 74 -10.67 3.46 -10.03
CA SER A 74 -11.60 2.65 -9.28
C SER A 74 -11.21 2.72 -7.81
N LYS A 75 -12.03 3.40 -7.00
CA LYS A 75 -11.86 3.45 -5.54
C LYS A 75 -12.62 2.30 -4.89
N SER A 76 -12.01 1.69 -3.89
CA SER A 76 -12.61 0.63 -3.08
C SER A 76 -12.26 0.86 -1.61
N PRO A 77 -13.19 0.57 -0.68
CA PRO A 77 -12.90 0.72 0.74
C PRO A 77 -11.76 -0.22 1.14
N LEU A 78 -10.95 0.24 2.09
CA LEU A 78 -9.79 -0.45 2.62
C LEU A 78 -9.77 -0.32 4.13
N TYR A 79 -9.69 -1.46 4.81
CA TYR A 79 -9.43 -1.54 6.24
C TYR A 79 -8.01 -2.04 6.47
N VAL A 80 -7.28 -1.39 7.36
CA VAL A 80 -5.89 -1.75 7.67
C VAL A 80 -5.70 -1.87 9.18
N VAL A 81 -5.17 -3.01 9.61
CA VAL A 81 -4.73 -3.21 10.98
C VAL A 81 -3.21 -3.23 11.01
N GLN A 82 -2.60 -2.31 11.76
CA GLN A 82 -1.16 -2.25 11.96
C GLN A 82 -0.80 -2.69 13.37
N TYR A 83 0.23 -3.52 13.50
CA TYR A 83 0.82 -3.98 14.75
C TYR A 83 2.25 -3.47 14.82
N TRP A 84 2.48 -2.58 15.76
CA TRP A 84 3.76 -1.91 15.97
C TRP A 84 4.42 -2.47 17.24
N GLU A 85 5.72 -2.71 17.16
CA GLU A 85 6.57 -2.93 18.32
C GLU A 85 7.66 -1.85 18.33
N VAL A 86 7.80 -1.19 19.48
CA VAL A 86 8.66 0.00 19.65
C VAL A 86 9.35 -0.06 21.01
N ASP A 87 10.58 0.45 21.11
CA ASP A 87 11.22 0.73 22.41
C ASP A 87 10.73 2.08 22.92
N SER A 88 9.83 2.09 23.88
CA SER A 88 9.23 3.34 24.38
C SER A 88 10.18 4.22 25.16
N LYS A 89 11.32 3.70 25.63
CA LYS A 89 12.31 4.52 26.35
C LYS A 89 13.23 5.27 25.40
N LYS A 90 13.48 4.69 24.23
CA LYS A 90 14.35 5.25 23.21
C LYS A 90 13.59 5.83 22.01
N GLU A 91 12.27 5.63 21.96
CA GLU A 91 11.41 5.96 20.83
C GLU A 91 11.92 5.33 19.52
N GLU A 92 12.45 4.12 19.64
CA GLU A 92 13.05 3.37 18.53
C GLU A 92 12.07 2.35 17.96
N PHE A 93 12.01 2.27 16.62
CA PHE A 93 11.24 1.27 15.91
C PHE A 93 11.86 -0.13 16.07
N LYS A 94 11.03 -1.16 16.34
CA LYS A 94 11.48 -2.58 16.32
C LYS A 94 10.87 -3.36 15.16
N SER A 95 9.54 -3.35 15.03
CA SER A 95 8.86 -4.07 13.95
C SER A 95 7.48 -3.49 13.64
N LEU A 96 7.05 -3.68 12.39
CA LEU A 96 5.72 -3.34 11.91
C LEU A 96 5.20 -4.54 11.12
N THR A 97 4.04 -5.04 11.53
CA THR A 97 3.24 -5.97 10.73
C THR A 97 1.92 -5.30 10.42
N HIS A 98 1.41 -5.43 9.20
CA HIS A 98 0.11 -4.88 8.85
C HIS A 98 -0.70 -5.85 8.01
N THR A 99 -2.02 -5.79 8.18
CA THR A 99 -2.99 -6.58 7.43
C THR A 99 -3.91 -5.61 6.70
N LEU A 100 -4.08 -5.81 5.40
CA LEU A 100 -4.99 -5.02 4.56
C LEU A 100 -6.18 -5.87 4.14
N ASP A 101 -7.39 -5.33 4.25
CA ASP A 101 -8.63 -5.94 3.80
C ASP A 101 -9.43 -4.96 2.92
N PRO A 102 -9.60 -5.24 1.61
CA PRO A 102 -9.06 -6.39 0.89
C PRO A 102 -7.54 -6.29 0.71
N SER A 103 -6.85 -7.43 0.61
CA SER A 103 -5.40 -7.47 0.39
C SER A 103 -5.06 -7.08 -1.06
N PRO A 104 -4.42 -5.92 -1.31
CA PRO A 104 -4.10 -5.51 -2.67
C PRO A 104 -2.93 -6.34 -3.22
N ALA A 105 -3.14 -7.00 -4.36
CA ALA A 105 -2.13 -7.87 -4.97
C ALA A 105 -0.81 -7.17 -5.33
N TRP A 106 -0.82 -5.84 -5.46
CA TRP A 106 0.33 -5.02 -5.86
C TRP A 106 1.31 -4.70 -4.73
N ILE A 107 0.98 -5.03 -3.48
CA ILE A 107 1.86 -4.76 -2.35
C ILE A 107 2.90 -5.87 -2.22
N ASN A 108 4.17 -5.50 -2.29
CA ASN A 108 5.31 -6.34 -1.98
C ASN A 108 5.63 -6.27 -0.48
N THR A 109 5.45 -7.39 0.23
CA THR A 109 5.78 -7.54 1.66
C THR A 109 7.27 -7.53 1.94
N ASP A 110 8.09 -7.85 0.94
CA ASP A 110 9.55 -7.97 1.05
C ASP A 110 10.26 -6.69 0.58
N ALA A 111 9.52 -5.59 0.40
CA ALA A 111 10.09 -4.31 0.02
C ALA A 111 11.05 -3.80 1.09
N ALA A 112 12.15 -3.19 0.66
CA ALA A 112 13.09 -2.55 1.58
C ALA A 112 12.38 -1.45 2.37
N TRP A 113 12.72 -1.29 3.65
CA TRP A 113 12.08 -0.32 4.51
C TRP A 113 13.10 0.55 5.24
N GLU A 114 12.68 1.78 5.53
CA GLU A 114 13.40 2.71 6.38
C GLU A 114 12.46 3.24 7.45
N ALA A 115 12.92 3.24 8.70
CA ALA A 115 12.19 3.81 9.83
C ALA A 115 12.81 5.16 10.21
N THR A 116 11.96 6.14 10.44
CA THR A 116 12.35 7.47 10.90
C THR A 116 11.58 7.78 12.18
N SER A 117 12.30 7.92 13.29
CA SER A 117 11.75 8.45 14.53
C SER A 117 11.66 9.97 14.44
N GLN A 118 10.49 10.50 14.76
CA GLN A 118 10.20 11.93 14.88
C GLN A 118 9.79 12.20 16.32
N ASP A 119 9.96 13.43 16.79
CA ASP A 119 9.56 13.84 18.15
C ASP A 119 8.09 13.54 18.49
N THR A 120 7.25 13.39 17.47
CA THR A 120 5.80 13.16 17.62
C THR A 120 5.34 11.74 17.30
N GLY A 121 6.21 10.89 16.74
CA GLY A 121 5.79 9.59 16.22
C GLY A 121 6.88 8.84 15.47
N ILE A 122 6.53 7.67 14.93
CA ILE A 122 7.42 6.90 14.05
C ILE A 122 6.77 6.81 12.67
N SER A 123 7.62 6.90 11.65
CA SER A 123 7.27 6.66 10.26
C SER A 123 8.09 5.50 9.71
N VAL A 124 7.44 4.55 9.02
CA VAL A 124 8.09 3.44 8.33
C VAL A 124 7.71 3.49 6.85
N THR A 125 8.71 3.70 6.01
CA THR A 125 8.53 3.81 4.56
C THR A 125 9.09 2.57 3.89
N HIS A 126 8.23 1.81 3.20
CA HIS A 126 8.63 0.74 2.30
C HIS A 126 8.85 1.31 0.90
N SER A 127 9.95 0.94 0.26
CA SER A 127 10.34 1.40 -1.06
C SER A 127 10.95 0.27 -1.89
N MET A 128 10.95 0.44 -3.21
CA MET A 128 11.65 -0.45 -4.14
C MET A 128 12.50 0.40 -5.09
N GLU A 129 13.61 -0.17 -5.55
CA GLU A 129 14.43 0.48 -6.56
C GLU A 129 13.68 0.62 -7.88
N LEU A 130 13.95 1.72 -8.58
CA LEU A 130 13.33 2.04 -9.85
C LEU A 130 13.84 1.11 -10.96
N ASP A 131 12.99 0.88 -11.96
CA ASP A 131 13.25 0.04 -13.14
C ASP A 131 13.53 -1.45 -12.87
N LEU A 132 13.44 -1.89 -11.61
CA LEU A 132 13.40 -3.30 -11.23
C LEU A 132 12.07 -3.95 -11.57
N ASP A 133 12.11 -5.26 -11.76
CA ASP A 133 10.93 -6.07 -12.02
C ASP A 133 10.10 -6.21 -10.75
N HIS A 134 8.77 -6.05 -10.88
CA HIS A 134 7.89 -6.27 -9.74
C HIS A 134 7.88 -7.77 -9.38
N PRO A 135 8.13 -8.17 -8.12
CA PRO A 135 8.33 -9.58 -7.75
C PRO A 135 7.10 -10.45 -8.02
N LEU A 136 5.90 -9.89 -7.81
CA LEU A 136 4.64 -10.58 -8.07
C LEU A 136 4.14 -10.44 -9.52
N PHE A 137 4.65 -9.46 -10.25
CA PHE A 137 4.22 -9.16 -11.63
C PHE A 137 5.43 -8.83 -12.52
N PRO A 138 6.22 -9.84 -12.90
CA PRO A 138 7.49 -9.64 -13.61
C PRO A 138 7.35 -8.98 -14.98
N GLU A 139 6.14 -8.87 -15.53
CA GLU A 139 5.85 -8.14 -16.78
C GLU A 139 5.88 -6.61 -16.62
N TYR A 140 5.93 -6.11 -15.37
CA TYR A 140 6.05 -4.69 -15.07
C TYR A 140 7.37 -4.34 -14.37
N LYS A 141 7.81 -3.11 -14.62
CA LYS A 141 8.90 -2.44 -13.94
C LYS A 141 8.38 -1.40 -12.97
N VAL A 142 9.06 -1.24 -11.83
CA VAL A 142 8.74 -0.23 -10.83
C VAL A 142 9.11 1.16 -11.35
N GLN A 143 8.15 2.10 -11.36
CA GLN A 143 8.42 3.53 -11.59
C GLN A 143 8.35 4.35 -10.31
N VAL A 144 7.41 3.99 -9.44
CA VAL A 144 7.29 4.52 -8.08
C VAL A 144 6.80 3.38 -7.23
N TYR A 145 7.43 3.20 -6.08
CA TYR A 145 6.92 2.31 -5.04
C TYR A 145 7.28 2.95 -3.71
N LYS A 146 6.27 3.49 -3.02
CA LYS A 146 6.45 4.09 -1.70
C LYS A 146 5.19 3.85 -0.87
N ILE A 147 5.32 3.11 0.22
CA ILE A 147 4.22 2.89 1.18
C ILE A 147 4.71 3.34 2.56
N THR A 148 4.10 4.39 3.07
CA THR A 148 4.47 5.01 4.35
C THR A 148 3.40 4.71 5.38
N ASN A 149 3.82 4.13 6.49
CA ASN A 149 2.99 3.90 7.67
C ASN A 149 3.46 4.84 8.77
N THR A 150 2.55 5.52 9.44
CA THR A 150 2.89 6.43 10.52
C THR A 150 1.95 6.25 11.69
N PHE A 151 2.45 6.53 12.89
CA PHE A 151 1.60 6.77 14.04
C PHE A 151 2.17 7.91 14.88
N ASN A 152 1.32 8.54 15.67
CA ASN A 152 1.66 9.66 16.53
C ASN A 152 1.40 9.32 18.01
N TRP A 153 2.42 9.48 18.85
CA TRP A 153 2.39 9.10 20.27
C TRP A 153 1.34 9.84 21.08
N PHE A 154 1.16 11.13 20.80
CA PHE A 154 0.36 12.03 21.63
C PHE A 154 -1.12 12.05 21.23
N THR A 155 -1.39 11.91 19.94
CA THR A 155 -2.76 11.94 19.42
C THR A 155 -3.39 10.56 19.33
N GLY A 156 -2.58 9.50 19.41
CA GLY A 156 -3.03 8.13 19.16
C GLY A 156 -3.63 7.97 17.77
N LYS A 157 -3.11 8.70 16.77
CA LYS A 157 -3.57 8.61 15.37
C LYS A 157 -2.55 7.85 14.54
N GLY A 158 -3.05 6.97 13.69
CA GLY A 158 -2.27 6.23 12.70
C GLY A 158 -2.69 6.58 11.29
N GLN A 159 -1.78 6.38 10.35
CA GLN A 159 -2.02 6.56 8.92
C GLN A 159 -1.20 5.55 8.11
N ILE A 160 -1.75 5.13 6.98
CA ILE A 160 -1.02 4.51 5.88
C ILE A 160 -1.31 5.30 4.61
N SER A 161 -0.27 5.59 3.85
CA SER A 161 -0.37 6.25 2.56
C SER A 161 0.66 5.66 1.61
N GLY A 162 0.29 5.34 0.38
CA GLY A 162 1.27 4.84 -0.57
C GLY A 162 0.88 4.98 -2.02
N ASP A 163 1.91 5.13 -2.84
CA ASP A 163 1.83 5.22 -4.29
C ASP A 163 2.64 4.10 -4.91
N ILE A 164 2.02 3.34 -5.81
CA ILE A 164 2.69 2.30 -6.60
C ILE A 164 2.37 2.54 -8.07
N TRP A 165 3.37 2.89 -8.85
CA TRP A 165 3.25 3.07 -10.30
C TRP A 165 4.17 2.09 -11.01
N LEU A 166 3.59 1.35 -11.95
CA LEU A 166 4.27 0.27 -12.64
C LEU A 166 4.21 0.50 -14.15
N LYS A 167 5.30 0.20 -14.85
CA LYS A 167 5.40 0.33 -16.31
C LYS A 167 5.56 -1.02 -16.97
N LYS A 168 4.72 -1.31 -17.96
CA LYS A 168 4.82 -2.57 -18.71
C LYS A 168 6.11 -2.63 -19.54
N LYS A 169 6.77 -3.79 -19.57
CA LYS A 169 8.03 -4.00 -20.30
C LYS A 169 7.88 -3.99 -21.82
N ASP A 170 6.79 -4.54 -22.34
CA ASP A 170 6.61 -4.80 -23.77
C ASP A 170 6.29 -3.57 -24.63
N GLY A 171 6.24 -2.37 -24.01
CA GLY A 171 5.98 -1.12 -24.71
C GLY A 171 4.62 -1.04 -25.40
N THR A 172 3.73 -2.02 -25.16
CA THR A 172 2.39 -2.03 -25.76
C THR A 172 1.59 -0.83 -25.28
N ARG A 173 0.82 -0.22 -26.19
CA ARG A 173 -0.15 0.84 -25.84
C ARG A 173 -1.24 0.24 -24.94
N GLY A 174 -1.03 0.32 -23.63
CA GLY A 174 -1.95 -0.08 -22.58
C GLY A 174 -1.73 0.77 -21.33
N LYS A 175 -2.75 0.85 -20.45
CA LYS A 175 -2.67 1.64 -19.22
C LYS A 175 -1.74 0.94 -18.22
N ASN A 176 -0.66 1.63 -17.86
CA ASN A 176 0.25 1.27 -16.77
C ASN A 176 -0.51 1.30 -15.43
N PRO A 177 -0.45 0.24 -14.61
CA PRO A 177 -1.16 0.24 -13.34
C PRO A 177 -0.57 1.30 -12.42
N LYS A 178 -1.47 2.13 -11.88
CA LYS A 178 -1.19 3.06 -10.79
C LYS A 178 -2.13 2.72 -9.66
N ILE A 179 -1.57 2.74 -8.48
CA ILE A 179 -2.23 2.37 -7.23
C ILE A 179 -1.97 3.49 -6.24
N GLU A 180 -3.02 3.90 -5.54
CA GLU A 180 -2.96 4.81 -4.41
C GLU A 180 -3.64 4.15 -3.20
N ILE A 181 -2.96 4.14 -2.07
CA ILE A 181 -3.44 3.63 -0.79
C ILE A 181 -3.53 4.83 0.15
N TYR A 182 -4.66 4.99 0.83
CA TYR A 182 -4.77 5.95 1.92
C TYR A 182 -5.77 5.47 2.97
N ALA A 183 -5.32 5.29 4.21
CA ALA A 183 -6.20 5.03 5.35
C ALA A 183 -5.68 5.71 6.61
N LYS A 184 -6.60 6.06 7.51
CA LYS A 184 -6.28 6.73 8.78
C LYS A 184 -7.20 6.23 9.89
N GLY A 185 -6.76 6.37 11.12
CA GLY A 185 -7.55 5.89 12.25
C GLY A 185 -6.86 6.10 13.58
N LYS A 186 -7.17 5.24 14.54
CA LYS A 186 -6.70 5.35 15.92
C LYS A 186 -5.73 4.22 16.25
N CYS A 187 -4.78 4.55 17.11
CA CYS A 187 -3.78 3.66 17.66
C CYS A 187 -3.95 3.57 19.17
N GLU A 188 -3.91 2.35 19.69
CA GLU A 188 -4.07 2.05 21.11
C GLU A 188 -3.02 1.04 21.56
N SER A 189 -2.82 0.88 22.87
CA SER A 189 -1.95 -0.17 23.39
C SER A 189 -2.54 -1.55 23.06
N GLN A 190 -1.69 -2.47 22.60
CA GLN A 190 -2.14 -3.81 22.24
C GLN A 190 -2.48 -4.61 23.51
N ILE A 191 -3.76 -4.95 23.67
CA ILE A 191 -4.26 -5.76 24.78
C ILE A 191 -4.79 -7.08 24.23
N LYS A 192 -4.28 -8.21 24.75
CA LYS A 192 -4.79 -9.55 24.42
C LYS A 192 -6.16 -9.74 25.07
N LYS A 193 -7.21 -9.87 24.25
CA LYS A 193 -8.61 -9.99 24.71
C LYS A 193 -9.06 -11.43 24.99
N PHE A 194 -8.33 -12.43 24.48
CA PHE A 194 -8.63 -13.86 24.58
C PHE A 194 -7.37 -14.65 24.90
#